data_AF-A0A9J6A6R7-F1
#
_entry.id   AF-A0A9J6A6R7-F1
#
_cell.length_a   1.000
_cell.length_b   1.000
_cell.length_c   1.000
_cell.angle_alpha   90.00
_cell.angle_beta   90.00
_cell.angle_gamma   90.00
#
_symmetry.space_group_name_H-M   'P 1'
#
loop_
_entity.id
_entity.type
_entity.pdbx_description
1 polymer ?
#
loop_
_entity_poly.entity_id
_entity_poly.type
_entity_poly.pdbx_seq_one_letter_code
_entity_poly.pdbx_strand_id
1 'polypeptide(L)'
;MVQDFIFPIIARVVNFQEVALRTFGQSSTLYRCQFNGFQDTLYTNNGNQFYRESIERPIHHHHNTIENYEEWINRTRVGTLRNVTLDAGDNVTIKSRVKWALATNDPRIISTFTMRIFINGDKWNSSTVPHYFDLV
;
A
#
# COMPACT_ATOMS: atom_id res chain seq x y z
N MET A 1 -3.62 16.57 -5.67
CA MET A 1 -2.43 15.79 -6.04
C MET A 1 -1.23 16.34 -5.28
N VAL A 2 -0.38 15.47 -4.74
CA VAL A 2 0.92 15.83 -4.13
C VAL A 2 2.02 15.14 -4.92
N GLN A 3 3.11 15.84 -5.19
CA GLN A 3 4.23 15.31 -5.95
C GLN A 3 5.56 15.84 -5.41
N ASP A 4 6.61 15.02 -5.51
CA ASP A 4 7.99 15.39 -5.15
C ASP A 4 8.10 15.94 -3.72
N PHE A 5 7.42 15.27 -2.78
CA PHE A 5 7.32 15.73 -1.40
C PHE A 5 7.73 14.66 -0.40
N ILE A 6 8.43 15.07 0.65
CA ILE A 6 8.77 14.22 1.79
C ILE A 6 7.83 14.58 2.94
N PHE A 7 7.10 13.60 3.45
CA PHE A 7 6.30 13.69 4.66
C PHE A 7 7.14 13.23 5.86
N PRO A 8 7.75 14.16 6.63
CA PRO A 8 8.51 13.79 7.81
C PRO A 8 7.58 13.57 9.01
N ILE A 9 7.95 12.64 9.88
CA ILE A 9 7.50 12.63 11.27
C ILE A 9 8.65 13.15 12.14
N ILE A 10 8.32 14.00 13.10
CA ILE A 10 9.22 14.34 14.21
C ILE A 10 8.80 13.45 15.38
N ALA A 11 9.40 12.27 15.48
CA ALA A 11 9.10 11.35 16.56
C ALA A 11 9.55 11.96 17.88
N ARG A 12 8.60 12.16 18.78
CA ARG A 12 8.87 12.69 20.11
C ARG A 12 8.90 11.60 21.18
N VAL A 13 8.28 10.45 20.92
CA VAL A 13 8.16 9.36 21.90
C VAL A 13 8.11 8.00 21.20
N VAL A 14 9.05 7.13 21.55
CA VAL A 14 9.10 5.72 21.13
C VAL A 14 7.93 4.98 21.82
N ASN A 15 7.06 4.31 21.06
CA ASN A 15 5.89 3.48 21.48
C ASN A 15 4.49 4.06 21.28
N PHE A 16 4.32 5.11 20.48
CA PHE A 16 2.99 5.54 20.03
C PHE A 16 2.84 5.38 18.52
N GLN A 17 1.61 5.17 18.06
CA GLN A 17 1.28 5.20 16.64
C GLN A 17 1.55 6.62 16.11
N GLU A 18 2.42 6.74 15.11
CA GLU A 18 2.78 8.03 14.53
C GLU A 18 2.51 7.98 13.02
N VAL A 19 1.53 8.78 12.60
CA VAL A 19 1.06 8.81 11.21
C VAL A 19 1.77 9.95 10.47
N ALA A 20 2.54 9.65 9.43
CA ALA A 20 3.18 10.65 8.56
C ALA A 20 2.16 11.31 7.63
N LEU A 21 1.20 10.50 7.16
CA LEU A 21 0.13 10.96 6.30
C LEU A 21 -1.18 10.24 6.61
N ARG A 22 -2.22 11.03 6.89
CA ARG A 22 -3.61 10.56 6.93
C ARG A 22 -4.39 11.17 5.78
N THR A 23 -4.87 10.32 4.88
CA THR A 23 -5.67 10.74 3.72
C THR A 23 -7.14 10.46 3.94
N PHE A 24 -7.97 11.49 3.73
CA PHE A 24 -9.43 11.43 3.78
C PHE A 24 -10.10 11.81 2.45
N GLY A 25 -9.31 12.18 1.44
CA GLY A 25 -9.81 12.73 0.18
C GLY A 25 -10.19 11.66 -0.82
N GLN A 26 -11.36 11.81 -1.44
CA GLN A 26 -11.70 11.10 -2.68
C GLN A 26 -10.76 11.57 -3.79
N SER A 27 -10.29 10.65 -4.62
CA SER A 27 -9.46 10.95 -5.79
C SER A 27 -8.10 11.58 -5.45
N SER A 28 -7.41 11.03 -4.45
CA SER A 28 -6.10 11.51 -4.01
C SER A 28 -4.94 10.85 -4.78
N THR A 29 -4.12 11.64 -5.45
CA THR A 29 -2.89 11.18 -6.13
C THR A 29 -1.63 11.64 -5.41
N LEU A 30 -0.74 10.69 -5.07
CA LEU A 30 0.60 10.94 -4.53
C LEU A 30 1.66 10.34 -5.46
N TYR A 31 2.58 11.18 -5.94
CA TYR A 31 3.56 10.79 -6.95
C TYR A 31 4.98 11.19 -6.56
N ARG A 32 5.93 10.24 -6.54
CA ARG A 32 7.32 10.49 -6.09
C ARG A 32 7.39 11.12 -4.70
N CYS A 33 6.56 10.61 -3.79
CA CYS A 33 6.55 11.03 -2.40
C CYS A 33 7.35 10.06 -1.52
N GLN A 34 7.88 10.58 -0.43
CA GLN A 34 8.54 9.77 0.60
C GLN A 34 7.79 9.94 1.92
N PHE A 35 7.44 8.84 2.57
CA PHE A 35 6.79 8.83 3.89
C PHE A 35 7.78 8.30 4.91
N ASN A 36 8.22 9.14 5.83
CA ASN A 36 9.14 8.72 6.89
C ASN A 36 8.33 8.45 8.16
N GLY A 37 8.45 7.26 8.73
CA GLY A 37 7.74 6.95 9.97
C GLY A 37 8.16 5.63 10.61
N PHE A 38 7.41 5.26 11.65
CA PHE A 38 7.61 4.08 12.48
C PHE A 38 6.49 3.08 12.23
N GLN A 39 5.70 2.76 13.25
CA GLN A 39 4.48 1.97 13.12
C GLN A 39 3.34 2.88 12.63
N ASP A 40 2.52 2.37 11.70
CA ASP A 40 1.33 3.03 11.15
C ASP A 40 1.61 4.35 10.39
N THR A 41 2.75 4.42 9.69
CA THR A 41 3.21 5.60 8.94
C THR A 41 2.19 6.15 7.94
N LEU A 42 1.51 5.28 7.20
CA LEU A 42 0.51 5.67 6.21
C LEU A 42 -0.88 5.17 6.63
N TYR A 43 -1.80 6.12 6.85
CA TYR A 43 -3.18 5.79 7.16
C TYR A 43 -4.10 6.18 5.99
N THR A 44 -4.31 5.22 5.08
CA THR A 44 -5.26 5.32 3.97
C THR A 44 -6.70 5.08 4.46
N ASN A 45 -7.31 6.11 5.04
CA ASN A 45 -8.57 5.93 5.77
C ASN A 45 -9.77 5.66 4.85
N ASN A 46 -10.11 6.60 3.96
CA ASN A 46 -11.26 6.47 3.07
C ASN A 46 -11.01 7.14 1.71
N GLY A 47 -11.81 6.73 0.72
CA GLY A 47 -11.81 7.24 -0.64
C GLY A 47 -10.83 6.55 -1.57
N ASN A 48 -10.96 6.86 -2.86
CA ASN A 48 -10.09 6.32 -3.90
C ASN A 48 -8.75 7.06 -3.90
N GLN A 49 -7.66 6.31 -3.76
CA GLN A 49 -6.32 6.85 -3.61
C GLN A 49 -5.34 6.13 -4.53
N PHE A 50 -4.39 6.87 -5.09
CA PHE A 50 -3.39 6.37 -6.01
C PHE A 50 -1.99 6.85 -5.60
N TYR A 51 -1.09 5.89 -5.38
CA TYR A 51 0.30 6.13 -4.99
C TYR A 51 1.21 5.56 -6.09
N ARG A 52 2.13 6.38 -6.59
CA ARG A 52 3.06 5.96 -7.66
C ARG A 52 4.46 6.46 -7.36
N GLU A 53 5.46 5.59 -7.60
CA GLU A 53 6.89 5.89 -7.34
C GLU A 53 7.14 6.48 -5.95
N SER A 54 6.29 6.14 -4.99
CA SER A 54 6.34 6.66 -3.64
C SER A 54 6.80 5.55 -2.71
N ILE A 55 7.59 5.90 -1.71
CA ILE A 55 8.23 4.94 -0.81
C ILE A 55 7.92 5.27 0.64
N GLU A 56 7.68 4.24 1.44
CA GLU A 56 7.77 4.34 2.90
C GLU A 56 9.23 4.08 3.30
N ARG A 57 9.80 4.98 4.11
CA ARG A 57 11.12 4.79 4.71
C ARG A 57 10.96 4.61 6.21
N PRO A 58 11.19 3.39 6.71
CA PRO A 58 11.26 3.15 8.15
C PRO A 58 12.37 4.00 8.76
N ILE A 59 12.04 4.75 9.81
CA ILE A 59 13.03 5.34 10.69
C ILE A 59 13.33 4.28 11.75
N HIS A 60 14.52 3.68 11.74
CA HIS A 60 14.93 2.76 12.81
C HIS A 60 15.59 3.57 13.93
N HIS A 61 15.05 3.51 15.15
CA HIS A 61 15.86 3.80 16.33
C HIS A 61 16.86 2.64 16.51
N HIS A 62 18.13 2.95 16.80
CA HIS A 62 19.17 1.97 17.14
C HIS A 62 18.89 1.28 18.49
N HIS A 63 17.77 0.58 18.61
CA HIS A 63 17.52 -0.41 19.64
C HIS A 63 17.02 -1.68 18.95
N ASN A 64 17.93 -2.64 18.82
CA ASN A 64 17.74 -4.07 18.59
C ASN A 64 16.60 -4.47 17.63
N THR A 65 17.01 -4.80 16.41
CA THR A 65 16.48 -5.91 15.59
C THR A 65 15.07 -6.39 15.95
N ILE A 66 14.05 -5.80 15.32
CA ILE A 66 12.80 -6.50 15.07
C ILE A 66 12.97 -7.19 13.71
N GLU A 67 13.46 -8.42 13.77
CA GLU A 67 13.60 -9.34 12.63
C GLU A 67 12.27 -9.97 12.20
N ASN A 68 11.13 -9.64 12.81
CA ASN A 68 9.85 -10.26 12.47
C ASN A 68 8.78 -9.20 12.24
N TYR A 69 8.43 -8.97 10.98
CA TYR A 69 7.06 -8.57 10.62
C TYR A 69 6.15 -9.74 11.03
N GLU A 70 5.72 -9.76 12.29
CA GLU A 70 4.59 -10.59 12.71
C GLU A 70 3.33 -9.95 12.11
N GLU A 71 2.68 -10.64 11.16
CA GLU A 71 1.35 -10.26 10.69
C GLU A 71 0.42 -10.15 11.90
N TRP A 72 -0.13 -8.97 12.15
CA TRP A 72 -1.20 -8.77 13.12
C TRP A 72 -2.49 -9.37 12.57
N ILE A 73 -2.58 -10.71 12.53
CA ILE A 73 -3.83 -11.44 12.32
C ILE A 73 -4.61 -11.36 13.63
N ASN A 74 -5.14 -10.18 13.91
CA ASN A 74 -6.17 -10.07 14.92
C ASN A 74 -7.38 -10.88 14.44
N ARG A 75 -8.09 -11.51 15.37
CA ARG A 75 -9.17 -12.49 15.18
C ARG A 75 -10.41 -11.93 14.45
N THR A 76 -10.24 -11.29 13.32
CA THR A 76 -11.29 -10.98 12.35
C THR A 76 -11.71 -12.32 11.74
N ARG A 77 -13.02 -12.57 11.66
CA ARG A 77 -13.57 -13.82 11.09
C ARG A 77 -12.89 -14.10 9.74
N VAL A 78 -11.99 -15.08 9.72
CA VAL A 78 -11.15 -15.49 8.57
C VAL A 78 -12.00 -15.80 7.31
N GLY A 79 -13.31 -16.00 7.47
CA GLY A 79 -14.25 -16.20 6.36
C GLY A 79 -14.53 -14.99 5.47
N THR A 80 -14.09 -13.77 5.80
CA THR A 80 -14.39 -12.56 4.99
C THR A 80 -13.17 -11.79 4.47
N LEU A 81 -11.95 -12.18 4.84
CA LEU A 81 -10.73 -11.52 4.34
C LEU A 81 -10.42 -12.04 2.93
N ARG A 82 -10.39 -11.14 1.94
CA ARG A 82 -9.90 -11.43 0.58
C ARG A 82 -8.56 -10.73 0.40
N ASN A 83 -7.48 -11.49 0.54
CA ASN A 83 -6.15 -11.04 0.14
C ASN A 83 -5.91 -11.45 -1.30
N VAL A 84 -5.59 -10.47 -2.15
CA VAL A 84 -5.15 -10.71 -3.53
C VAL A 84 -3.75 -10.12 -3.64
N THR A 85 -2.78 -11.00 -3.86
CA THR A 85 -1.40 -10.58 -4.12
C THR A 85 -1.11 -10.85 -5.60
N LEU A 86 -0.70 -9.80 -6.31
CA LEU A 86 -0.24 -9.87 -7.69
C LEU A 86 1.27 -9.71 -7.66
N ASP A 87 1.99 -10.79 -7.94
CA ASP A 87 3.44 -10.81 -7.94
C ASP A 87 3.93 -11.20 -9.33
N ALA A 88 4.81 -10.39 -9.91
CA ALA A 88 5.44 -10.65 -11.20
C ALA A 88 6.96 -10.48 -11.07
N GLY A 89 7.72 -11.44 -11.61
CA GLY A 89 9.19 -11.42 -11.61
C GLY A 89 9.81 -12.78 -11.30
N ASP A 90 11.10 -12.94 -11.63
CA ASP A 90 11.81 -14.23 -11.62
C ASP A 90 11.99 -14.85 -10.22
N ASN A 91 11.83 -14.05 -9.15
CA ASN A 91 12.02 -14.49 -7.75
C ASN A 91 10.72 -14.61 -6.94
N VAL A 92 9.56 -14.69 -7.60
CA VAL A 92 8.28 -14.86 -6.92
C VAL A 92 8.06 -16.34 -6.57
N THR A 93 8.22 -16.71 -5.30
CA THR A 93 7.87 -18.05 -4.80
C THR A 93 6.59 -18.00 -3.97
N ILE A 94 5.56 -18.72 -4.43
CA ILE A 94 4.28 -18.87 -3.70
C ILE A 94 4.28 -20.04 -2.69
N LYS A 95 5.30 -20.91 -2.72
CA LYS A 95 5.36 -22.14 -1.91
C LYS A 95 5.45 -21.90 -0.41
N SER A 96 5.96 -20.76 0.03
CA SER A 96 6.10 -20.36 1.43
C SER A 96 4.95 -19.48 1.94
N ARG A 97 3.93 -19.21 1.10
CA ARG A 97 2.82 -18.32 1.48
C ARG A 97 1.75 -19.03 2.29
N VAL A 98 0.99 -18.24 3.03
CA VAL A 98 -0.14 -18.70 3.85
C VAL A 98 -1.24 -19.33 2.96
N LYS A 99 -1.78 -20.47 3.41
CA LYS A 99 -2.70 -21.31 2.60
C LYS A 99 -4.13 -20.76 2.46
N TRP A 100 -4.50 -19.75 3.24
CA TRP A 100 -5.84 -19.15 3.19
C TRP A 100 -5.95 -18.01 2.16
N ALA A 101 -4.83 -17.58 1.57
CA ALA A 101 -4.83 -16.59 0.50
C ALA A 101 -5.21 -17.23 -0.85
N LEU A 102 -6.02 -16.54 -1.64
CA LEU A 102 -6.36 -16.96 -3.00
C LEU A 102 -5.25 -16.49 -3.97
N ALA A 103 -4.49 -17.43 -4.51
CA ALA A 103 -3.62 -17.17 -5.65
C ALA A 103 -4.39 -17.42 -6.95
N THR A 104 -4.36 -16.46 -7.87
CA THR A 104 -5.05 -16.57 -9.17
C THR A 104 -4.22 -15.97 -10.29
N ASN A 105 -4.22 -16.65 -11.43
CA ASN A 105 -3.68 -16.15 -12.71
C ASN A 105 -4.80 -15.86 -13.72
N ASP A 106 -6.08 -15.90 -13.30
CA ASP A 106 -7.20 -15.67 -14.19
C ASP A 106 -7.27 -14.18 -14.57
N PRO A 107 -7.06 -13.81 -15.85
CA PRO A 107 -7.04 -12.42 -16.27
C PRO A 107 -8.37 -11.71 -15.98
N ARG A 108 -9.49 -12.43 -15.90
CA ARG A 108 -10.81 -11.86 -15.58
C ARG A 108 -10.91 -11.40 -14.13
N ILE A 109 -10.20 -12.09 -13.22
CA ILE A 109 -10.11 -11.68 -11.81
C ILE A 109 -9.05 -10.60 -11.67
N ILE A 110 -7.89 -10.75 -12.31
CA ILE A 110 -6.80 -9.77 -12.22
C ILE A 110 -7.24 -8.40 -12.77
N SER A 111 -8.04 -8.38 -13.85
CA SER A 111 -8.52 -7.12 -14.43
C SER A 111 -9.37 -6.30 -13.46
N THR A 112 -10.02 -6.91 -12.45
CA THR A 112 -10.82 -6.15 -11.48
C THR A 112 -9.99 -5.33 -10.50
N PHE A 113 -8.69 -5.60 -10.40
CA PHE A 113 -7.74 -4.87 -9.55
C PHE A 113 -6.96 -3.80 -10.30
N THR A 114 -7.31 -3.55 -11.57
CA THR A 114 -6.72 -2.47 -12.37
C THR A 114 -7.17 -1.11 -11.88
N MET A 115 -6.41 -0.07 -12.21
CA MET A 115 -6.69 1.29 -11.78
C MET A 115 -8.04 1.79 -12.32
N ARG A 116 -8.41 1.41 -13.54
CA ARG A 116 -9.71 1.74 -14.14
C ARG A 116 -10.85 1.13 -13.35
N ILE A 117 -10.79 -0.16 -13.06
CA ILE A 117 -11.93 -0.87 -12.47
C ILE A 117 -11.98 -0.69 -10.94
N PHE A 118 -10.84 -0.82 -10.26
CA PHE A 118 -10.79 -0.87 -8.79
C PHE A 118 -11.07 0.48 -8.14
N ILE A 119 -10.51 1.55 -8.70
CA ILE A 119 -10.61 2.91 -8.12
C ILE A 119 -11.26 3.92 -9.06
N ASN A 120 -11.86 3.49 -10.17
CA ASN A 120 -12.42 4.37 -11.20
C ASN A 120 -11.40 5.43 -11.67
N GLY A 121 -10.12 5.05 -11.77
CA GLY A 121 -9.00 5.98 -11.90
C GLY A 121 -9.06 6.83 -13.18
N ASP A 122 -9.69 6.32 -14.23
CA ASP A 122 -9.90 7.03 -15.50
C ASP A 122 -10.83 8.24 -15.39
N LYS A 123 -11.67 8.30 -14.34
CA LYS A 123 -12.60 9.41 -14.12
C LYS A 123 -11.95 10.61 -13.44
N TRP A 124 -10.79 10.45 -12.79
CA TRP A 124 -10.25 11.47 -11.89
C TRP A 124 -8.74 11.58 -11.85
N ASN A 125 -8.01 10.52 -12.18
CA ASN A 125 -6.56 10.60 -12.19
C ASN A 125 -6.08 11.18 -13.52
N SER A 126 -5.32 12.27 -13.43
CA SER A 126 -4.81 13.02 -14.56
C SER A 126 -3.72 12.23 -15.31
N SER A 127 -3.59 12.47 -16.63
CA SER A 127 -2.50 11.93 -17.46
C SER A 127 -1.10 12.43 -17.07
N THR A 128 -1.01 13.37 -16.12
CA THR A 128 0.25 13.96 -15.65
C THR A 128 1.12 13.02 -14.82
N VAL A 129 0.56 11.94 -14.27
CA VAL A 129 1.34 10.91 -13.59
C VAL A 129 1.49 9.71 -14.53
N PRO A 130 2.68 9.17 -14.79
CA PRO A 130 2.82 7.95 -15.60
C PRO A 130 2.10 6.77 -14.95
N HIS A 131 1.13 6.18 -15.65
CA HIS A 131 0.38 5.01 -15.18
C HIS A 131 -0.21 4.21 -16.34
N TYR A 132 -0.61 2.98 -16.03
CA TYR A 132 -1.45 2.16 -16.90
C TYR A 132 -2.81 2.00 -16.23
N PHE A 133 -3.87 2.23 -16.98
CA PHE A 133 -5.24 2.08 -16.46
C PHE A 133 -5.65 0.61 -16.31
N ASP A 134 -5.10 -0.24 -17.18
CA ASP A 134 -5.48 -1.64 -17.38
C ASP A 134 -4.22 -2.53 -17.42
N LEU A 135 -4.40 -3.85 -17.53
CA LEU A 135 -3.28 -4.80 -17.67
C LEU A 135 -2.54 -4.56 -18.99
N VAL A 136 -1.21 -4.71 -18.96
CA VAL A 136 -0.31 -4.56 -20.12
C VAL A 136 0.29 -5.90 -20.49
#